data_AF-A0A1Y3Y628-F1
#
_entry.id   AF-A0A1Y3Y628-F1
#
_cell.length_a   1.000
_cell.length_b   1.000
_cell.length_c   1.000
_cell.angle_alpha   90.00
_cell.angle_beta   90.00
_cell.angle_gamma   90.00
#
_symmetry.space_group_name_H-M   'P 1'
#
loop_
_entity.id
_entity.type
_entity.pdbx_description
1 polymer ?
#
loop_
_entity_poly.entity_id
_entity_poly.type
_entity_poly.pdbx_seq_one_letter_code
_entity_poly.pdbx_strand_id
1 'polypeptide(L)'
;MKQITEITRRDIFALFLYGMDIEEFWENKRISYGYYGKLSELDFLKRIYDLKALPSCDSRFDNAEGDIWQHTINNDDYEDGWIFEDERFGLLNGEDEVLLKFLCAVFHPAVRNENGYWKEFLEAVNGLLHADGYELYPESKISGRDVFGWRKYDPEANALFIPFSQRNKKEIKARHIQLSLKMNLRKQIYNLLEKHSVVYRETTETGLDYDITTNECVFRDIAQFYQPKCYDEAGNYIETNDMQQFVLRNSPFYVLDAIEFFEKYNMDNDFASQINTLFSLYSVSYRLEQGQFHSILNSTPLASNAVALQEKFTSEYLSKQIELMLRMQTENPTDAIGKAKELIESCCKTILENEKIAWDKNWDMGKLTGETLKHLNLTPKAISDTDPVSENIKAVLGNLRGITTKLAEIRNPYGSGHGKSASFTGLETRHAKLAVGCSITFVTFLWDTYEGGMSK
;
A
#
# COMPACT_ATOMS: atom_id res chain seq x y z
N MET A 1 32.88 2.52 -2.90
CA MET A 1 33.18 3.53 -3.93
C MET A 1 31.98 4.47 -3.93
N LYS A 2 32.19 5.77 -3.72
CA LYS A 2 31.11 6.76 -3.79
C LYS A 2 30.49 6.71 -5.18
N GLN A 3 29.19 6.50 -5.25
CA GLN A 3 28.44 6.42 -6.49
C GLN A 3 27.80 7.76 -6.83
N ILE A 4 27.45 8.59 -5.82
CA ILE A 4 26.96 9.96 -6.08
C ILE A 4 28.15 10.87 -6.40
N THR A 5 28.17 11.38 -7.62
CA THR A 5 29.23 12.23 -8.15
C THR A 5 29.21 13.62 -7.50
N GLU A 6 30.35 14.31 -7.53
CA GLU A 6 30.42 15.70 -7.07
C GLU A 6 29.48 16.61 -7.87
N ILE A 7 29.29 16.34 -9.16
CA ILE A 7 28.39 17.10 -10.04
C ILE A 7 26.96 17.02 -9.52
N THR A 8 26.44 15.80 -9.31
CA THR A 8 25.09 15.58 -8.75
C THR A 8 24.92 16.25 -7.38
N ARG A 9 25.94 16.20 -6.52
CA ARG A 9 25.91 16.89 -5.22
C ARG A 9 25.74 18.40 -5.40
N ARG A 10 26.57 19.02 -6.24
CA ARG A 10 26.52 20.47 -6.50
C ARG A 10 25.23 20.90 -7.18
N ASP A 11 24.70 20.09 -8.09
CA ASP A 11 23.41 20.38 -8.75
C ASP A 11 22.24 20.32 -7.75
N ILE A 12 22.25 19.34 -6.84
CA ILE A 12 21.27 19.26 -5.74
C ILE A 12 21.38 20.48 -4.82
N PHE A 13 22.60 20.91 -4.47
CA PHE A 13 22.80 22.10 -3.63
C PHE A 13 22.31 23.37 -4.34
N ALA A 14 22.58 23.49 -5.65
CA ALA A 14 22.12 24.59 -6.47
C ALA A 14 20.59 24.69 -6.51
N LEU A 15 19.87 23.56 -6.52
CA LEU A 15 18.41 23.57 -6.38
C LEU A 15 18.01 24.28 -5.08
N PHE A 16 18.54 23.86 -3.93
CA PHE A 16 18.17 24.45 -2.64
C PHE A 16 18.61 25.91 -2.47
N LEU A 17 19.72 26.31 -3.09
CA LEU A 17 20.24 27.69 -3.01
C LEU A 17 19.50 28.65 -3.92
N TYR A 18 19.33 28.26 -5.17
CA TYR A 18 18.89 29.18 -6.22
C TYR A 18 17.45 28.94 -6.64
N GLY A 19 16.87 27.80 -6.28
CA GLY A 19 15.56 27.37 -6.73
C GLY A 19 15.55 26.81 -8.15
N MET A 20 14.35 26.63 -8.70
CA MET A 20 14.14 26.15 -10.07
C MET A 20 12.98 26.88 -10.73
N ASP A 21 12.92 26.87 -12.05
CA ASP A 21 11.82 27.45 -12.82
C ASP A 21 10.78 26.38 -13.13
N ILE A 22 9.50 26.71 -12.92
CA ILE A 22 8.35 25.90 -13.33
C ILE A 22 7.47 26.67 -14.30
N GLU A 23 6.79 25.96 -15.19
CA GLU A 23 5.85 26.55 -16.14
C GLU A 23 4.43 26.54 -15.53
N GLU A 24 3.86 27.72 -15.25
CA GLU A 24 2.47 27.88 -14.79
C GLU A 24 1.66 28.61 -15.88
N PHE A 25 0.77 27.88 -16.57
CA PHE A 25 -0.20 28.35 -17.58
C PHE A 25 0.34 29.12 -18.79
N TRP A 26 1.04 30.24 -18.57
CA TRP A 26 1.61 31.14 -19.58
C TRP A 26 2.87 31.90 -19.10
N GLU A 27 3.38 31.64 -17.89
CA GLU A 27 4.56 32.30 -17.32
C GLU A 27 5.51 31.31 -16.64
N ASN A 28 6.81 31.53 -16.82
CA ASN A 28 7.83 30.83 -16.04
C ASN A 28 7.91 31.48 -14.66
N LYS A 29 7.76 30.66 -13.63
CA LYS A 29 7.82 31.09 -12.24
C LYS A 29 9.01 30.43 -11.56
N ARG A 30 9.90 31.28 -11.03
CA ARG A 30 10.97 30.82 -10.16
C ARG A 30 10.38 30.41 -8.81
N ILE A 31 10.50 29.14 -8.46
CA ILE A 31 10.12 28.60 -7.16
C ILE A 31 11.37 28.33 -6.32
N SER A 32 11.25 28.51 -5.01
CA SER A 32 12.32 28.25 -4.05
C SER A 32 11.85 27.31 -2.96
N TYR A 33 12.79 26.52 -2.45
CA TYR A 33 12.56 25.59 -1.36
C TYR A 33 13.86 25.43 -0.56
N GLY A 34 13.91 26.03 0.62
CA GLY A 34 15.05 25.88 1.53
C GLY A 34 15.09 24.47 2.11
N TYR A 35 16.30 23.91 2.23
CA TYR A 35 16.50 22.54 2.71
C TYR A 35 16.00 22.32 4.16
N TYR A 36 15.88 23.37 4.96
CA TYR A 36 15.33 23.34 6.33
C TYR A 36 13.79 23.46 6.38
N GLY A 37 13.12 23.60 5.22
CA GLY A 37 11.67 23.67 5.11
C GLY A 37 11.06 24.77 5.97
N LYS A 38 10.17 24.39 6.91
CA LYS A 38 9.49 25.33 7.83
C LYS A 38 10.23 25.56 9.16
N LEU A 39 11.37 24.91 9.37
CA LEU A 39 12.17 25.05 10.59
C LEU A 39 13.18 26.19 10.44
N SER A 40 13.83 26.57 11.55
CA SER A 40 15.09 27.33 11.45
C SER A 40 16.20 26.40 10.97
N GLU A 41 17.24 26.94 10.33
CA GLU A 41 18.40 26.18 9.89
C GLU A 41 19.04 25.41 11.06
N LEU A 42 19.21 26.06 12.21
CA LEU A 42 19.75 25.45 13.42
C LEU A 42 18.86 24.31 13.96
N ASP A 43 17.55 24.49 14.01
CA ASP A 43 16.62 23.45 14.47
C ASP A 43 16.58 22.25 13.53
N PHE A 44 16.68 22.50 12.22
CA PHE A 44 16.79 21.43 11.22
C PHE A 44 18.08 20.63 11.43
N LEU A 45 19.23 21.29 11.58
CA LEU A 45 20.52 20.61 11.78
C LEU A 45 20.54 19.78 13.07
N LYS A 46 19.95 20.28 14.17
CA LYS A 46 19.80 19.54 15.44
C LYS A 46 18.98 18.25 15.31
N ARG A 47 18.18 18.09 14.27
CA ARG A 47 17.44 16.84 14.01
C ARG A 47 18.32 15.76 13.41
N ILE A 48 19.42 16.13 12.77
CA ILE A 48 20.28 15.22 12.00
C ILE A 48 21.59 14.98 12.73
N TYR A 49 22.13 16.01 13.38
CA TYR A 49 23.47 16.03 13.95
C TYR A 49 23.44 16.37 15.44
N ASP A 50 24.32 15.72 16.21
CA ASP A 50 24.66 16.18 17.56
C ASP A 50 25.65 17.35 17.48
N LEU A 51 25.12 18.56 17.30
CA LEU A 51 25.91 19.78 17.12
C LEU A 51 26.80 20.12 18.34
N LYS A 52 26.50 19.57 19.52
CA LYS A 52 27.34 19.76 20.72
C LYS A 52 28.57 18.87 20.72
N ALA A 53 28.49 17.74 20.03
CA ALA A 53 29.61 16.81 19.87
C ALA A 53 30.55 17.20 18.71
N LEU A 54 30.07 18.01 17.75
CA LEU A 54 30.87 18.47 16.62
C LEU A 54 31.78 19.66 17.01
N PRO A 55 33.01 19.71 16.49
CA PRO A 55 33.94 20.80 16.75
C PRO A 55 33.45 22.12 16.14
N SER A 56 33.82 23.22 16.78
CA SER A 56 33.65 24.56 16.23
C SER A 56 34.68 24.85 15.13
N CYS A 57 34.28 25.56 14.07
CA CYS A 57 35.20 26.15 13.09
C CYS A 57 35.76 27.50 13.59
N ASP A 58 35.11 28.10 14.57
CA ASP A 58 35.57 29.27 15.30
C ASP A 58 36.09 28.90 16.69
N SER A 59 37.40 29.03 16.88
CA SER A 59 38.09 28.73 18.14
C SER A 59 37.53 29.45 19.39
N ARG A 60 36.68 30.47 19.23
CA ARG A 60 36.00 31.17 20.33
C ARG A 60 34.85 30.37 20.95
N PHE A 61 34.37 29.33 20.28
CA PHE A 61 33.24 28.51 20.71
C PHE A 61 33.65 27.06 20.96
N ASP A 62 33.00 26.44 21.95
CA ASP A 62 33.33 25.08 22.40
C ASP A 62 32.86 23.99 21.42
N ASN A 63 31.83 24.26 20.61
CA ASN A 63 31.21 23.29 19.71
C ASN A 63 30.50 23.97 18.52
N ALA A 64 30.11 23.16 17.53
CA ALA A 64 29.43 23.63 16.33
C ALA A 64 28.10 24.32 16.64
N GLU A 65 27.35 23.92 17.68
CA GLU A 65 26.07 24.57 18.01
C GLU A 65 26.26 26.06 18.36
N GLY A 66 27.25 26.38 19.21
CA GLY A 66 27.54 27.75 19.61
C GLY A 66 28.07 28.62 18.47
N ASP A 67 28.97 28.04 17.67
CA ASP A 67 29.53 28.63 16.45
C ASP A 67 28.44 28.98 15.43
N ILE A 68 27.65 27.97 15.03
CA ILE A 68 26.58 28.14 14.05
C ILE A 68 25.55 29.13 14.57
N TRP A 69 25.12 29.03 15.83
CA TRP A 69 24.17 29.99 16.40
C TRP A 69 24.71 31.43 16.36
N GLN A 70 25.98 31.64 16.70
CA GLN A 70 26.58 32.97 16.68
C GLN A 70 26.56 33.54 15.26
N HIS A 71 26.91 32.74 14.27
CA HIS A 71 27.12 33.22 12.92
C HIS A 71 25.83 33.28 12.08
N THR A 72 24.89 32.34 12.25
CA THR A 72 23.64 32.31 11.46
C THR A 72 22.47 33.04 12.11
N ILE A 73 22.54 33.36 13.41
CA ILE A 73 21.43 34.03 14.14
C ILE A 73 21.86 35.35 14.76
N ASN A 74 23.02 35.41 15.43
CA ASN A 74 23.44 36.63 16.13
C ASN A 74 24.12 37.65 15.20
N ASN A 75 24.96 37.18 14.28
CA ASN A 75 25.71 38.04 13.36
C ASN A 75 25.14 38.08 11.94
N ASP A 76 24.54 36.98 11.46
CA ASP A 76 24.08 36.81 10.08
C ASP A 76 25.23 37.04 9.06
N ASP A 77 26.38 36.40 9.30
CA ASP A 77 27.63 36.59 8.55
C ASP A 77 28.15 35.32 7.85
N TYR A 78 27.38 34.23 7.87
CA TYR A 78 27.63 33.05 7.05
C TYR A 78 27.05 33.22 5.64
N GLU A 79 27.72 32.65 4.65
CA GLU A 79 27.23 32.63 3.27
C GLU A 79 26.02 31.68 3.13
N ASP A 80 25.09 32.02 2.24
CA ASP A 80 23.97 31.14 1.91
C ASP A 80 24.49 29.78 1.45
N GLY A 81 24.02 28.71 2.08
CA GLY A 81 24.45 27.34 1.74
C GLY A 81 25.81 26.93 2.30
N TRP A 82 26.38 27.68 3.24
CA TRP A 82 27.63 27.35 3.94
C TRP A 82 27.73 25.87 4.35
N ILE A 83 26.59 25.27 4.74
CA ILE A 83 26.50 23.86 5.17
C ILE A 83 26.97 22.86 4.10
N PHE A 84 26.82 23.20 2.82
CA PHE A 84 27.08 22.28 1.71
C PHE A 84 28.57 22.04 1.51
N GLU A 85 29.41 23.01 1.86
CA GLU A 85 30.88 22.91 1.77
C GLU A 85 31.55 22.66 3.13
N ASP A 86 30.82 22.78 4.23
CA ASP A 86 31.35 22.54 5.58
C ASP A 86 31.68 21.05 5.82
N GLU A 87 32.97 20.78 6.03
CA GLU A 87 33.51 19.42 6.19
C GLU A 87 32.93 18.67 7.39
N ARG A 88 32.43 19.38 8.42
CA ARG A 88 31.82 18.75 9.62
C ARG A 88 30.60 17.91 9.26
N PHE A 89 29.90 18.27 8.18
CA PHE A 89 28.66 17.62 7.75
C PHE A 89 28.86 16.66 6.59
N GLY A 90 29.99 16.74 5.88
CA GLY A 90 30.36 15.80 4.83
C GLY A 90 29.36 15.74 3.67
N LEU A 91 28.62 16.82 3.39
CA LEU A 91 27.61 16.83 2.32
C LEU A 91 28.25 16.83 0.93
N LEU A 92 29.33 17.59 0.70
CA LEU A 92 30.06 17.55 -0.57
C LEU A 92 31.03 16.38 -0.65
N ASN A 93 31.87 16.21 0.38
CA ASN A 93 33.03 15.32 0.36
C ASN A 93 32.91 14.07 1.25
N GLY A 94 31.76 13.83 1.89
CA GLY A 94 31.52 12.66 2.74
C GLY A 94 30.99 11.44 1.99
N GLU A 95 30.46 10.47 2.74
CA GLU A 95 29.84 9.26 2.20
C GLU A 95 28.46 9.55 1.59
N ASP A 96 28.03 8.74 0.61
CA ASP A 96 26.71 8.90 -0.04
C ASP A 96 25.56 8.79 0.96
N GLU A 97 25.67 7.91 1.95
CA GLU A 97 24.66 7.74 3.00
C GLU A 97 24.45 9.02 3.83
N VAL A 98 25.48 9.84 4.01
CA VAL A 98 25.37 11.11 4.74
C VAL A 98 24.48 12.09 3.97
N LEU A 99 24.74 12.25 2.68
CA LEU A 99 23.89 13.07 1.80
C LEU A 99 22.46 12.53 1.73
N LEU A 100 22.29 11.23 1.53
CA LEU A 100 20.96 10.63 1.39
C LEU A 100 20.13 10.78 2.67
N LYS A 101 20.73 10.59 3.86
CA LYS A 101 20.07 10.86 5.15
C LYS A 101 19.68 12.33 5.31
N PHE A 102 20.56 13.24 4.89
CA PHE A 102 20.26 14.66 4.87
C PHE A 102 19.04 14.96 3.98
N LEU A 103 19.01 14.45 2.75
CA LEU A 103 17.90 14.66 1.81
C LEU A 103 16.59 14.03 2.32
N CYS A 104 16.62 12.84 2.92
CA CYS A 104 15.46 12.26 3.61
C CYS A 104 14.92 13.19 4.70
N ALA A 105 15.81 13.84 5.47
CA ALA A 105 15.42 14.78 6.51
C ALA A 105 14.81 16.07 5.94
N VAL A 106 15.34 16.60 4.83
CA VAL A 106 14.78 17.75 4.10
C VAL A 106 13.30 17.54 3.77
N PHE A 107 12.97 16.37 3.19
CA PHE A 107 11.61 16.04 2.77
C PHE A 107 10.74 15.37 3.86
N HIS A 108 11.23 15.29 5.09
CA HIS A 108 10.48 14.70 6.20
C HIS A 108 9.22 15.54 6.53
N PRO A 109 8.04 14.96 6.83
CA PRO A 109 6.79 15.69 7.13
C PRO A 109 6.87 16.74 8.26
N ALA A 110 7.82 16.54 9.19
CA ALA A 110 8.11 17.48 10.28
C ALA A 110 8.92 18.71 9.82
N VAL A 111 9.60 18.64 8.68
CA VAL A 111 10.48 19.68 8.12
C VAL A 111 9.79 20.39 6.96
N ARG A 112 9.28 19.64 5.97
CA ARG A 112 8.67 20.23 4.78
C ARG A 112 7.41 21.06 5.08
N ASN A 113 7.18 22.06 4.24
CA ASN A 113 5.93 22.82 4.18
C ASN A 113 4.97 22.15 3.19
N GLU A 114 3.88 21.55 3.68
CA GLU A 114 2.91 20.82 2.83
C GLU A 114 2.23 21.69 1.78
N ASN A 115 2.12 23.00 2.03
CA ASN A 115 1.51 23.95 1.08
C ASN A 115 2.56 24.62 0.17
N GLY A 116 3.82 24.19 0.24
CA GLY A 116 4.91 24.71 -0.60
C GLY A 116 5.32 23.72 -1.69
N TYR A 117 6.37 24.09 -2.43
CA TYR A 117 6.86 23.37 -3.61
C TYR A 117 7.75 22.14 -3.31
N TRP A 118 7.48 21.44 -2.20
CA TRP A 118 8.37 20.35 -1.78
C TRP A 118 8.34 19.15 -2.72
N LYS A 119 7.24 18.96 -3.47
CA LYS A 119 7.08 17.83 -4.39
C LYS A 119 7.91 18.03 -5.65
N GLU A 120 7.88 19.23 -6.20
CA GLU A 120 8.64 19.67 -7.37
C GLU A 120 10.14 19.54 -7.08
N PHE A 121 10.57 19.97 -5.88
CA PHE A 121 11.96 19.81 -5.46
C PHE A 121 12.34 18.36 -5.18
N LEU A 122 11.45 17.55 -4.61
CA LEU A 122 11.70 16.11 -4.43
C LEU A 122 11.88 15.41 -5.79
N GLU A 123 11.04 15.75 -6.77
CA GLU A 123 11.13 15.22 -8.12
C GLU A 123 12.44 15.64 -8.81
N ALA A 124 12.81 16.92 -8.73
CA ALA A 124 14.07 17.42 -9.28
C ALA A 124 15.30 16.75 -8.62
N VAL A 125 15.29 16.60 -7.29
CA VAL A 125 16.35 15.90 -6.55
C VAL A 125 16.43 14.43 -6.97
N ASN A 126 15.30 13.73 -7.07
CA ASN A 126 15.28 12.34 -7.55
C ASN A 126 15.78 12.22 -8.98
N GLY A 127 15.42 13.15 -9.87
CA GLY A 127 15.92 13.21 -11.25
C GLY A 127 17.45 13.26 -11.30
N LEU A 128 18.09 14.03 -10.41
CA LEU A 128 19.54 14.10 -10.27
C LEU A 128 20.12 12.81 -9.66
N LEU A 129 19.51 12.28 -8.59
CA LEU A 129 19.99 11.06 -7.93
C LEU A 129 19.91 9.82 -8.83
N HIS A 130 18.93 9.74 -9.74
CA HIS A 130 18.77 8.63 -10.67
C HIS A 130 19.99 8.46 -11.58
N ALA A 131 20.65 9.56 -11.99
CA ALA A 131 21.86 9.53 -12.79
C ALA A 131 23.00 8.75 -12.10
N ASP A 132 22.99 8.74 -10.76
CA ASP A 132 23.98 8.10 -9.90
C ASP A 132 23.44 6.85 -9.19
N GLY A 133 22.30 6.32 -9.64
CA GLY A 133 21.78 5.02 -9.18
C GLY A 133 21.14 5.04 -7.80
N TYR A 134 20.59 6.17 -7.35
CA TYR A 134 19.82 6.28 -6.11
C TYR A 134 18.47 6.97 -6.32
N GLU A 135 17.52 6.70 -5.44
CA GLU A 135 16.25 7.43 -5.36
C GLU A 135 15.80 7.56 -3.90
N LEU A 136 15.07 8.64 -3.62
CA LEU A 136 14.26 8.80 -2.42
C LEU A 136 12.87 8.23 -2.69
N TYR A 137 12.40 7.34 -1.84
CA TYR A 137 11.11 6.66 -2.01
C TYR A 137 10.27 6.73 -0.72
N PRO A 138 8.92 6.71 -0.82
CA PRO A 138 8.07 6.59 0.35
C PRO A 138 8.33 5.27 1.09
N GLU A 139 8.97 5.34 2.25
CA GLU A 139 9.33 4.16 3.04
C GLU A 139 8.27 3.85 4.10
N SER A 140 7.67 4.88 4.69
CA SER A 140 6.63 4.75 5.71
C SER A 140 5.71 5.96 5.73
N LYS A 141 4.73 5.98 6.64
CA LYS A 141 3.82 7.11 6.84
C LYS A 141 3.74 7.52 8.30
N ILE A 142 3.66 8.83 8.54
CA ILE A 142 3.33 9.42 9.84
C ILE A 142 2.14 10.36 9.64
N SER A 143 1.05 10.11 10.37
CA SER A 143 -0.19 10.89 10.26
C SER A 143 -0.71 11.02 8.81
N GLY A 144 -0.61 9.93 8.03
CA GLY A 144 -1.03 9.86 6.63
C GLY A 144 -0.06 10.49 5.62
N ARG A 145 1.06 11.07 6.08
CA ARG A 145 2.06 11.73 5.23
C ARG A 145 3.28 10.86 5.02
N ASP A 146 3.81 10.87 3.80
CA ASP A 146 4.94 10.02 3.43
C ASP A 146 6.24 10.48 4.10
N VAL A 147 6.92 9.51 4.71
CA VAL A 147 8.29 9.63 5.20
C VAL A 147 9.19 8.93 4.20
N PHE A 148 10.17 9.67 3.69
CA PHE A 148 11.06 9.20 2.63
C PHE A 148 12.30 8.51 3.20
N GLY A 149 12.57 7.31 2.70
CA GLY A 149 13.86 6.64 2.81
C GLY A 149 14.63 6.75 1.50
N TRP A 150 15.78 6.09 1.40
CA TRP A 150 16.57 6.01 0.16
C TRP A 150 16.86 4.56 -0.22
N ARG A 151 16.92 4.27 -1.51
CA ARG A 151 17.30 2.96 -2.04
C ARG A 151 18.13 3.09 -3.31
N LYS A 152 18.67 1.97 -3.78
CA LYS A 152 19.27 1.89 -5.11
C LYS A 152 18.19 2.10 -6.17
N TYR A 153 18.42 3.05 -7.06
CA TYR A 153 17.60 3.23 -8.24
C TYR A 153 17.96 2.14 -9.24
N ASP A 154 16.95 1.35 -9.58
CA ASP A 154 17.03 0.36 -10.65
C ASP A 154 16.24 0.90 -11.84
N PRO A 155 16.91 1.47 -12.87
CA PRO A 155 16.23 1.97 -14.05
C PRO A 155 15.46 0.87 -14.78
N GLU A 156 15.82 -0.41 -14.68
CA GLU A 156 15.03 -1.48 -15.30
C GLU A 156 13.76 -1.77 -14.51
N ALA A 157 13.75 -1.56 -13.19
CA ALA A 157 12.56 -1.72 -12.35
C ALA A 157 11.62 -0.50 -12.37
N ASN A 158 12.16 0.72 -12.55
CA ASN A 158 11.38 1.97 -12.57
C ASN A 158 11.09 2.52 -13.98
N ALA A 159 11.96 2.28 -14.98
CA ALA A 159 11.76 2.76 -16.36
C ALA A 159 11.04 1.76 -17.27
N LEU A 160 11.03 0.46 -16.94
CA LEU A 160 10.05 -0.45 -17.53
C LEU A 160 8.81 -0.48 -16.63
N PHE A 161 7.95 0.52 -16.79
CA PHE A 161 6.54 0.26 -16.58
C PHE A 161 6.16 -0.93 -17.50
N ILE A 162 6.08 -2.14 -16.94
CA ILE A 162 5.62 -3.32 -17.68
C ILE A 162 4.13 -3.47 -17.37
N PRO A 163 3.24 -3.28 -18.36
CA PRO A 163 1.81 -3.38 -18.13
C PRO A 163 1.42 -4.78 -17.63
N PHE A 164 0.36 -4.85 -16.83
CA PHE A 164 -0.10 -6.05 -16.12
C PHE A 164 -0.07 -7.32 -16.98
N SER A 165 -0.58 -7.27 -18.22
CA SER A 165 -0.63 -8.43 -19.12
C SER A 165 0.75 -8.95 -19.51
N GLN A 166 1.74 -8.07 -19.65
CA GLN A 166 3.11 -8.44 -19.98
C GLN A 166 3.87 -8.91 -18.75
N ARG A 167 3.70 -8.22 -17.61
CA ARG A 167 4.34 -8.59 -16.33
C ARG A 167 3.89 -9.97 -15.86
N ASN A 168 2.62 -10.31 -16.09
CA ASN A 168 2.01 -11.57 -15.67
C ASN A 168 1.82 -12.60 -16.80
N LYS A 169 2.48 -12.42 -17.95
CA LYS A 169 2.26 -13.19 -19.19
C LYS A 169 2.36 -14.71 -19.00
N LYS A 170 3.32 -15.19 -18.19
CA LYS A 170 3.51 -16.62 -17.89
C LYS A 170 2.32 -17.17 -17.10
N GLU A 171 1.95 -16.49 -16.02
CA GLU A 171 0.86 -16.89 -15.12
C GLU A 171 -0.52 -16.82 -15.79
N ILE A 172 -0.75 -15.84 -16.67
CA ILE A 172 -1.96 -15.71 -17.49
C ILE A 172 -2.06 -16.89 -18.46
N LYS A 173 -0.97 -17.22 -19.18
CA LYS A 173 -0.93 -18.38 -20.09
C LYS A 173 -1.13 -19.70 -19.35
N ALA A 174 -0.58 -19.82 -18.14
CA ALA A 174 -0.77 -20.97 -17.25
C ALA A 174 -2.16 -21.01 -16.57
N ARG A 175 -2.99 -19.97 -16.72
CA ARG A 175 -4.31 -19.81 -16.07
C ARG A 175 -4.25 -19.79 -14.53
N HIS A 176 -3.11 -19.45 -13.96
CA HIS A 176 -2.95 -19.26 -12.52
C HIS A 176 -3.59 -17.95 -12.05
N ILE A 177 -3.69 -16.96 -12.94
CA ILE A 177 -4.43 -15.74 -12.72
C ILE A 177 -5.77 -15.83 -13.46
N GLN A 178 -6.87 -15.74 -12.70
CA GLN A 178 -8.22 -15.68 -13.24
C GLN A 178 -8.82 -14.32 -12.89
N LEU A 179 -9.11 -13.53 -13.93
CA LEU A 179 -9.75 -12.22 -13.81
C LEU A 179 -10.95 -12.16 -14.74
N SER A 180 -12.06 -11.63 -14.24
CA SER A 180 -13.25 -11.36 -15.03
C SER A 180 -13.78 -9.96 -14.70
N LEU A 181 -13.97 -9.15 -15.73
CA LEU A 181 -14.57 -7.82 -15.63
C LEU A 181 -15.95 -7.87 -16.28
N LYS A 182 -17.01 -7.79 -15.46
CA LYS A 182 -18.40 -7.79 -15.93
C LYS A 182 -18.65 -6.60 -16.87
N MET A 183 -19.55 -6.76 -17.83
CA MET A 183 -19.83 -5.73 -18.84
C MET A 183 -20.23 -4.38 -18.23
N ASN A 184 -21.02 -4.37 -17.15
CA ASN A 184 -21.39 -3.14 -16.46
C ASN A 184 -20.17 -2.41 -15.88
N LEU A 185 -19.22 -3.15 -15.29
CA LEU A 185 -17.97 -2.58 -14.80
C LEU A 185 -17.14 -2.00 -15.95
N ARG A 186 -17.03 -2.71 -17.08
CA ARG A 186 -16.29 -2.22 -18.26
C ARG A 186 -16.84 -0.90 -18.79
N LYS A 187 -18.17 -0.75 -18.83
CA LYS A 187 -18.83 0.51 -19.20
C LYS A 187 -18.50 1.65 -18.23
N GLN A 188 -18.49 1.36 -16.92
CA GLN A 188 -18.13 2.36 -15.90
C GLN A 188 -16.65 2.73 -15.98
N ILE A 189 -15.76 1.77 -16.24
CA ILE A 189 -14.34 2.02 -16.49
C ILE A 189 -14.19 2.96 -17.68
N TYR A 190 -14.81 2.64 -18.83
CA TYR A 190 -14.72 3.49 -20.02
C TYR A 190 -15.22 4.92 -19.75
N ASN A 191 -16.38 5.07 -19.09
CA ASN A 191 -16.90 6.40 -18.73
C ASN A 191 -15.92 7.19 -17.83
N LEU A 192 -15.22 6.50 -16.93
CA LEU A 192 -14.21 7.11 -16.08
C LEU A 192 -12.97 7.52 -16.88
N LEU A 193 -12.49 6.69 -17.81
CA LEU A 193 -11.38 7.06 -18.71
C LEU A 193 -11.73 8.31 -19.52
N GLU A 194 -12.93 8.36 -20.11
CA GLU A 194 -13.36 9.53 -20.90
C GLU A 194 -13.45 10.81 -20.05
N LYS A 195 -13.90 10.70 -18.79
CA LYS A 195 -13.94 11.84 -17.86
C LYS A 195 -12.55 12.40 -17.54
N HIS A 196 -11.52 11.56 -17.55
CA HIS A 196 -10.13 11.92 -17.26
C HIS A 196 -9.27 12.05 -18.53
N SER A 197 -9.89 12.03 -19.71
CA SER A 197 -9.21 12.24 -20.98
C SER A 197 -9.04 13.72 -21.24
N VAL A 198 -7.81 14.17 -21.47
CA VAL A 198 -7.44 15.55 -21.74
C VAL A 198 -6.76 15.63 -23.10
N VAL A 199 -6.81 16.80 -23.74
CA VAL A 199 -6.08 17.11 -24.97
C VAL A 199 -4.78 17.81 -24.61
N TYR A 200 -3.65 17.24 -25.00
CA TYR A 200 -2.33 17.83 -24.92
C TYR A 200 -1.93 18.41 -26.26
N ARG A 201 -0.96 19.32 -26.25
CA ARG A 201 -0.35 19.85 -27.46
C ARG A 201 1.10 19.39 -27.52
N GLU A 202 1.46 18.65 -28.56
CA GLU A 202 2.82 18.18 -28.80
C GLU A 202 3.39 18.85 -30.04
N THR A 203 4.69 19.11 -30.02
CA THR A 203 5.42 19.67 -31.17
C THR A 203 6.30 18.57 -31.77
N THR A 204 6.15 18.31 -33.07
CA THR A 204 6.99 17.33 -33.78
C THR A 204 8.45 17.76 -33.84
N GLU A 205 9.35 16.85 -34.20
CA GLU A 205 10.77 17.15 -34.49
C GLU A 205 10.95 18.24 -35.57
N THR A 206 9.94 18.45 -36.42
CA THR A 206 9.93 19.51 -37.44
C THR A 206 9.34 20.83 -36.96
N GLY A 207 8.99 20.96 -35.68
CA GLY A 207 8.43 22.17 -35.09
C GLY A 207 6.93 22.39 -35.35
N LEU A 208 6.19 21.35 -35.74
CA LEU A 208 4.75 21.45 -35.98
C LEU A 208 3.97 21.02 -34.74
N ASP A 209 3.12 21.90 -34.25
CA ASP A 209 2.20 21.59 -33.17
C ASP A 209 1.03 20.73 -33.65
N TYR A 210 0.66 19.73 -32.88
CA TYR A 210 -0.57 18.96 -33.04
C TYR A 210 -1.19 18.64 -31.68
N ASP A 211 -2.51 18.47 -31.69
CA ASP A 211 -3.26 18.06 -30.51
C ASP A 211 -3.26 16.53 -30.42
N ILE A 212 -3.04 15.99 -29.21
CA ILE A 212 -3.09 14.56 -28.91
C ILE A 212 -3.88 14.31 -27.63
N THR A 213 -4.80 13.35 -27.66
CA THR A 213 -5.61 13.00 -26.49
C THR A 213 -4.87 12.03 -25.56
N THR A 214 -5.27 11.98 -24.28
CA THR A 214 -4.82 10.92 -23.35
C THR A 214 -5.03 9.52 -23.94
N ASN A 215 -6.14 9.29 -24.64
CA ASN A 215 -6.43 8.03 -25.32
C ASN A 215 -5.35 7.67 -26.37
N GLU A 216 -4.97 8.62 -27.22
CA GLU A 216 -3.93 8.43 -28.23
C GLU A 216 -2.55 8.22 -27.61
N CYS A 217 -2.21 8.98 -26.56
CA CYS A 217 -1.00 8.78 -25.77
C CYS A 217 -0.93 7.37 -25.17
N VAL A 218 -2.03 6.88 -24.58
CA VAL A 218 -2.12 5.53 -24.01
C VAL A 218 -1.96 4.46 -25.09
N PHE A 219 -2.58 4.60 -26.26
CA PHE A 219 -2.39 3.65 -27.36
C PHE A 219 -0.95 3.65 -27.89
N ARG A 220 -0.32 4.82 -27.99
CA ARG A 220 1.10 4.96 -28.34
C ARG A 220 1.99 4.22 -27.35
N ASP A 221 1.73 4.34 -26.06
CA ASP A 221 2.48 3.66 -25.00
C ASP A 221 2.24 2.14 -24.98
N ILE A 222 0.98 1.69 -25.14
CA ILE A 222 0.65 0.26 -25.26
C ILE A 222 1.38 -0.38 -26.46
N ALA A 223 1.43 0.33 -27.60
CA ALA A 223 2.04 -0.17 -28.84
C ALA A 223 3.54 -0.48 -28.70
N GLN A 224 4.22 0.08 -27.70
CA GLN A 224 5.61 -0.26 -27.38
C GLN A 224 5.76 -1.70 -26.84
N PHE A 225 4.69 -2.28 -26.29
CA PHE A 225 4.70 -3.62 -25.68
C PHE A 225 4.01 -4.67 -26.54
N TYR A 226 2.90 -4.31 -27.18
CA TYR A 226 2.15 -5.19 -28.07
C TYR A 226 1.21 -4.38 -28.97
N GLN A 227 0.88 -4.91 -30.15
CA GLN A 227 -0.08 -4.28 -31.06
C GLN A 227 -1.48 -4.26 -30.42
N PRO A 228 -2.12 -3.10 -30.21
CA PRO A 228 -3.46 -3.01 -29.63
C PRO A 228 -4.50 -3.66 -30.55
N LYS A 229 -5.26 -4.61 -30.00
CA LYS A 229 -6.30 -5.36 -30.71
C LYS A 229 -7.51 -5.61 -29.82
N CYS A 230 -8.70 -5.70 -30.40
CA CYS A 230 -9.92 -6.11 -29.71
C CYS A 230 -10.78 -7.02 -30.61
N TYR A 231 -11.80 -7.64 -30.02
CA TYR A 231 -12.79 -8.38 -30.78
C TYR A 231 -13.79 -7.42 -31.44
N ASP A 232 -14.03 -7.56 -32.74
CA ASP A 232 -15.10 -6.87 -33.45
C ASP A 232 -16.48 -7.48 -33.14
N GLU A 233 -17.52 -7.04 -33.86
CA GLU A 233 -18.87 -7.60 -33.73
C GLU A 233 -19.01 -9.01 -34.28
N ALA A 234 -18.16 -9.39 -35.23
CA ALA A 234 -18.13 -10.70 -35.86
C ALA A 234 -17.26 -11.71 -35.07
N GLY A 235 -16.58 -11.28 -34.00
CA GLY A 235 -15.71 -12.10 -33.17
C GLY A 235 -14.27 -12.24 -33.69
N ASN A 236 -13.87 -11.44 -34.68
CA ASN A 236 -12.50 -11.40 -35.18
C ASN A 236 -11.63 -10.51 -34.27
N TYR A 237 -10.40 -10.93 -34.03
CA TYR A 237 -9.44 -10.16 -33.23
C TYR A 237 -8.61 -9.24 -34.13
N ILE A 238 -9.03 -7.98 -34.23
CA ILE A 238 -8.50 -6.98 -35.17
C ILE A 238 -7.79 -5.84 -34.44
N GLU A 239 -6.94 -5.11 -35.16
CA GLU A 239 -6.30 -3.89 -34.66
C GLU A 239 -7.31 -2.82 -34.31
N THR A 240 -7.06 -2.10 -33.22
CA THR A 240 -7.94 -1.03 -32.75
C THR A 240 -7.16 0.10 -32.11
N ASN A 241 -7.66 1.29 -32.32
CA ASN A 241 -7.29 2.55 -31.70
C ASN A 241 -8.52 3.23 -31.06
N ASP A 242 -9.62 2.47 -30.91
CA ASP A 242 -10.86 2.89 -30.26
C ASP A 242 -10.84 2.39 -28.80
N MET A 243 -10.71 3.32 -27.86
CA MET A 243 -10.63 3.02 -26.43
C MET A 243 -11.91 2.36 -25.91
N GLN A 244 -13.08 2.73 -26.46
CA GLN A 244 -14.34 2.11 -26.07
C GLN A 244 -14.36 0.63 -26.46
N GLN A 245 -14.00 0.31 -27.70
CA GLN A 245 -13.93 -1.07 -28.15
C GLN A 245 -12.86 -1.86 -27.40
N PHE A 246 -11.71 -1.25 -27.13
CA PHE A 246 -10.62 -1.86 -26.37
C PHE A 246 -11.07 -2.23 -24.95
N VAL A 247 -11.79 -1.36 -24.24
CA VAL A 247 -12.28 -1.63 -22.89
C VAL A 247 -13.45 -2.63 -22.89
N LEU A 248 -14.38 -2.52 -23.84
CA LEU A 248 -15.60 -3.33 -23.86
C LEU A 248 -15.38 -4.73 -24.43
N ARG A 249 -14.48 -4.90 -25.40
CA ARG A 249 -14.35 -6.12 -26.23
C ARG A 249 -12.95 -6.73 -26.22
N ASN A 250 -12.21 -6.60 -25.12
CA ASN A 250 -10.88 -7.20 -25.00
C ASN A 250 -10.72 -8.05 -23.73
N SER A 251 -9.64 -8.82 -23.66
CA SER A 251 -9.24 -9.55 -22.45
C SER A 251 -9.19 -8.59 -21.25
N PRO A 252 -9.68 -8.99 -20.07
CA PRO A 252 -9.66 -8.12 -18.88
C PRO A 252 -8.25 -7.71 -18.47
N PHE A 253 -7.22 -8.50 -18.81
CA PHE A 253 -5.82 -8.15 -18.56
C PHE A 253 -5.37 -6.93 -19.36
N TYR A 254 -5.78 -6.83 -20.64
CA TYR A 254 -5.48 -5.64 -21.45
C TYR A 254 -6.27 -4.41 -21.00
N VAL A 255 -7.45 -4.61 -20.40
CA VAL A 255 -8.18 -3.50 -19.76
C VAL A 255 -7.44 -2.97 -18.55
N LEU A 256 -6.80 -3.84 -17.75
CA LEU A 256 -5.93 -3.39 -16.67
C LEU A 256 -4.75 -2.59 -17.21
N ASP A 257 -4.10 -3.04 -18.29
CA ASP A 257 -3.01 -2.31 -18.93
C ASP A 257 -3.43 -0.89 -19.33
N ALA A 258 -4.59 -0.74 -19.98
CA ALA A 258 -5.11 0.57 -20.36
C ALA A 258 -5.30 1.48 -19.15
N ILE A 259 -5.82 0.97 -18.03
CA ILE A 259 -6.01 1.74 -16.80
C ILE A 259 -4.66 2.13 -16.18
N GLU A 260 -3.69 1.23 -16.11
CA GLU A 260 -2.36 1.51 -15.56
C GLU A 260 -1.65 2.60 -16.38
N PHE A 261 -1.74 2.55 -17.72
CA PHE A 261 -1.23 3.63 -18.57
C PHE A 261 -2.02 4.93 -18.42
N PHE A 262 -3.33 4.87 -18.18
CA PHE A 262 -4.14 6.07 -17.97
C PHE A 262 -3.76 6.81 -16.68
N GLU A 263 -3.42 6.07 -15.63
CA GLU A 263 -2.95 6.62 -14.36
C GLU A 263 -1.64 7.41 -14.52
N LYS A 264 -0.74 7.00 -15.43
CA LYS A 264 0.50 7.76 -15.75
C LYS A 264 0.22 9.21 -16.16
N TYR A 265 -0.92 9.45 -16.82
CA TYR A 265 -1.34 10.79 -17.27
C TYR A 265 -2.25 11.51 -16.27
N ASN A 266 -2.58 10.87 -15.15
CA ASN A 266 -3.56 11.35 -14.17
C ASN A 266 -3.09 11.21 -12.71
N MET A 267 -1.77 11.10 -12.49
CA MET A 267 -1.19 10.86 -11.15
C MET A 267 -1.55 11.93 -10.11
N ASP A 268 -1.78 13.17 -10.54
CA ASP A 268 -2.12 14.29 -9.66
C ASP A 268 -3.61 14.38 -9.31
N ASN A 269 -4.43 13.51 -9.90
CA ASN A 269 -5.88 13.50 -9.74
C ASN A 269 -6.36 12.32 -8.86
N ASP A 270 -7.67 12.27 -8.62
CA ASP A 270 -8.31 11.18 -7.88
C ASP A 270 -8.60 9.92 -8.73
N PHE A 271 -7.93 9.75 -9.88
CA PHE A 271 -8.18 8.67 -10.84
C PHE A 271 -8.01 7.28 -10.21
N ALA A 272 -6.84 6.99 -9.62
CA ALA A 272 -6.62 5.72 -8.94
C ALA A 272 -7.63 5.45 -7.82
N SER A 273 -8.03 6.48 -7.07
CA SER A 273 -9.06 6.36 -6.03
C SER A 273 -10.43 5.97 -6.61
N GLN A 274 -10.83 6.58 -7.73
CA GLN A 274 -12.08 6.27 -8.43
C GLN A 274 -12.07 4.86 -9.03
N ILE A 275 -10.96 4.44 -9.64
CA ILE A 275 -10.76 3.06 -10.14
C ILE A 275 -10.87 2.05 -9.00
N ASN A 276 -10.18 2.29 -7.89
CA ASN A 276 -10.20 1.40 -6.72
C ASN A 276 -11.59 1.30 -6.10
N THR A 277 -12.33 2.40 -6.06
CA THR A 277 -13.73 2.42 -5.62
C THR A 277 -14.61 1.57 -6.54
N LEU A 278 -14.47 1.72 -7.86
CA LEU A 278 -15.19 0.88 -8.84
C LEU A 278 -14.84 -0.60 -8.68
N PHE A 279 -13.56 -0.94 -8.52
CA PHE A 279 -13.14 -2.34 -8.36
C PHE A 279 -13.72 -2.95 -7.08
N SER A 280 -13.73 -2.19 -5.97
CA SER A 280 -14.36 -2.61 -4.71
C SER A 280 -15.87 -2.86 -4.87
N LEU A 281 -16.60 -1.92 -5.48
CA LEU A 281 -18.06 -2.02 -5.72
C LEU A 281 -18.45 -3.26 -6.54
N TYR A 282 -17.58 -3.68 -7.46
CA TYR A 282 -17.80 -4.87 -8.30
C TYR A 282 -17.06 -6.12 -7.79
N SER A 283 -16.50 -6.07 -6.58
CA SER A 283 -15.78 -7.17 -5.93
C SER A 283 -14.62 -7.73 -6.75
N VAL A 284 -13.90 -6.87 -7.47
CA VAL A 284 -12.69 -7.22 -8.22
C VAL A 284 -11.50 -7.18 -7.26
N SER A 285 -10.82 -8.31 -7.13
CA SER A 285 -9.74 -8.48 -6.14
C SER A 285 -8.37 -7.96 -6.59
N TYR A 286 -8.37 -6.76 -7.19
CA TYR A 286 -7.17 -6.02 -7.57
C TYR A 286 -7.28 -4.58 -7.13
N ARG A 287 -6.14 -3.96 -6.83
CA ARG A 287 -6.05 -2.55 -6.44
C ARG A 287 -4.94 -1.87 -7.22
N LEU A 288 -5.22 -0.69 -7.75
CA LEU A 288 -4.26 0.18 -8.40
C LEU A 288 -3.52 0.98 -7.32
N GLU A 289 -2.22 0.72 -7.20
CA GLU A 289 -1.32 1.39 -6.25
C GLU A 289 -0.02 1.72 -6.98
N GLN A 290 0.45 2.96 -6.88
CA GLN A 290 1.69 3.42 -7.53
C GLN A 290 1.73 3.13 -9.04
N GLY A 291 0.62 3.39 -9.75
CA GLY A 291 0.53 3.16 -11.20
C GLY A 291 0.34 1.71 -11.64
N GLN A 292 0.34 0.73 -10.73
CA GLN A 292 0.23 -0.69 -11.08
C GLN A 292 -0.85 -1.44 -10.29
N PHE A 293 -1.48 -2.43 -10.93
CA PHE A 293 -2.40 -3.32 -10.25
C PHE A 293 -1.67 -4.39 -9.45
N HIS A 294 -2.05 -4.46 -8.18
CA HIS A 294 -1.64 -5.47 -7.23
C HIS A 294 -2.85 -6.31 -6.84
N SER A 295 -2.64 -7.62 -6.76
CA SER A 295 -3.66 -8.53 -6.26
C SER A 295 -3.90 -8.24 -4.77
N ILE A 296 -5.14 -7.95 -4.39
CA ILE A 296 -5.53 -7.93 -2.96
C ILE A 296 -5.85 -9.34 -2.44
N LEU A 297 -5.69 -10.37 -3.30
CA LEU A 297 -5.75 -11.77 -2.90
C LEU A 297 -4.42 -12.22 -2.32
N ASN A 298 -4.12 -11.81 -1.08
CA ASN A 298 -3.18 -12.57 -0.26
C ASN A 298 -3.88 -13.82 0.28
N SER A 299 -3.91 -14.84 -0.58
CA SER A 299 -4.25 -16.25 -0.32
C SER A 299 -5.68 -16.58 0.16
N THR A 300 -6.37 -17.40 -0.66
CA THR A 300 -7.66 -18.07 -0.41
C THR A 300 -8.92 -17.18 -0.31
N PRO A 301 -10.14 -17.68 -0.65
CA PRO A 301 -11.44 -16.98 -0.49
C PRO A 301 -11.82 -16.54 0.94
N LEU A 302 -10.85 -16.60 1.83
CA LEU A 302 -10.84 -16.22 3.22
C LEU A 302 -10.48 -14.77 3.47
N ALA A 303 -9.63 -14.19 2.62
CA ALA A 303 -9.20 -12.81 2.75
C ALA A 303 -10.36 -11.82 2.56
N SER A 304 -11.26 -12.08 1.60
CA SER A 304 -12.45 -11.24 1.38
C SER A 304 -13.42 -11.26 2.57
N ASN A 305 -13.62 -12.44 3.18
CA ASN A 305 -14.44 -12.57 4.38
C ASN A 305 -13.74 -11.93 5.60
N ALA A 306 -12.41 -12.03 5.68
CA ALA A 306 -11.61 -11.36 6.70
C ALA A 306 -11.70 -9.83 6.60
N VAL A 307 -11.62 -9.25 5.40
CA VAL A 307 -11.75 -7.80 5.19
C VAL A 307 -13.16 -7.31 5.52
N ALA A 308 -14.20 -8.00 5.03
CA ALA A 308 -15.58 -7.68 5.41
C ALA A 308 -15.83 -7.80 6.92
N LEU A 309 -15.14 -8.74 7.58
CA LEU A 309 -15.20 -8.93 9.02
C LEU A 309 -14.44 -7.83 9.79
N GLN A 310 -13.29 -7.36 9.25
CA GLN A 310 -12.50 -6.26 9.81
C GLN A 310 -13.30 -4.94 9.83
N GLU A 311 -14.13 -4.69 8.81
CA GLU A 311 -14.99 -3.50 8.75
C GLU A 311 -16.13 -3.53 9.78
N LYS A 312 -16.61 -4.73 10.13
CA LYS A 312 -17.71 -4.92 11.10
C LYS A 312 -17.26 -4.87 12.56
N PHE A 313 -16.03 -5.28 12.83
CA PHE A 313 -15.45 -5.16 14.16
C PHE A 313 -14.89 -3.74 14.37
N THR A 314 -15.56 -2.93 15.19
CA THR A 314 -15.07 -1.60 15.62
C THR A 314 -13.79 -1.64 16.47
N SER A 315 -13.26 -2.82 16.78
CA SER A 315 -12.05 -3.01 17.59
C SER A 315 -10.81 -3.14 16.72
N GLU A 316 -9.93 -2.15 16.79
CA GLU A 316 -8.59 -2.17 16.17
C GLU A 316 -7.79 -3.44 16.53
N TYR A 317 -8.05 -4.03 17.70
CA TYR A 317 -7.43 -5.27 18.16
C TYR A 317 -7.81 -6.49 17.30
N LEU A 318 -9.09 -6.67 16.99
CA LEU A 318 -9.57 -7.83 16.20
C LEU A 318 -9.08 -7.76 14.76
N SER A 319 -9.04 -6.56 14.17
CA SER A 319 -8.55 -6.37 12.81
C SER A 319 -7.07 -6.68 12.67
N LYS A 320 -6.25 -6.27 13.66
CA LYS A 320 -4.83 -6.64 13.76
C LYS A 320 -4.63 -8.14 13.96
N GLN A 321 -5.50 -8.82 14.73
CA GLN A 321 -5.41 -10.29 14.89
C GLN A 321 -5.70 -11.02 13.57
N ILE A 322 -6.67 -10.56 12.77
CA ILE A 322 -7.00 -11.14 11.47
C ILE A 322 -5.83 -10.97 10.49
N GLU A 323 -5.25 -9.78 10.40
CA GLU A 323 -4.11 -9.51 9.50
C GLU A 323 -2.88 -10.36 9.88
N LEU A 324 -2.54 -10.39 11.17
CA LEU A 324 -1.44 -11.19 11.70
C LEU A 324 -1.67 -12.68 11.43
N MET A 325 -2.89 -13.17 11.64
CA MET A 325 -3.26 -14.57 11.40
C MET A 325 -3.13 -14.96 9.92
N LEU A 326 -3.51 -14.09 8.98
CA LEU A 326 -3.36 -14.33 7.55
C LEU A 326 -1.88 -14.42 7.15
N ARG A 327 -1.05 -13.52 7.64
CA ARG A 327 0.40 -13.50 7.40
C ARG A 327 1.10 -14.76 7.93
N MET A 328 0.73 -15.19 9.13
CA MET A 328 1.33 -16.37 9.77
C MET A 328 1.06 -17.69 9.04
N GLN A 329 0.09 -17.78 8.13
CA GLN A 329 -0.20 -19.03 7.43
C GLN A 329 1.00 -19.59 6.67
N THR A 330 1.84 -18.71 6.13
CA THR A 330 3.05 -19.06 5.38
C THR A 330 4.32 -18.94 6.21
N GLU A 331 4.38 -17.96 7.13
CA GLU A 331 5.57 -17.68 7.94
C GLU A 331 5.72 -18.62 9.13
N ASN A 332 4.61 -18.90 9.83
CA ASN A 332 4.58 -19.78 11.00
C ASN A 332 3.19 -20.43 11.12
N PRO A 333 2.96 -21.54 10.39
CA PRO A 333 1.65 -22.19 10.31
C PRO A 333 1.07 -22.60 11.67
N THR A 334 1.95 -22.85 12.64
CA THR A 334 1.55 -23.33 13.96
C THR A 334 0.99 -22.21 14.82
N ASP A 335 1.62 -21.03 14.80
CA ASP A 335 1.08 -19.86 15.48
C ASP A 335 -0.19 -19.33 14.81
N ALA A 336 -0.33 -19.46 13.47
CA ALA A 336 -1.57 -19.12 12.75
C ALA A 336 -2.80 -19.85 13.31
N ILE A 337 -2.66 -21.13 13.69
CA ILE A 337 -3.73 -21.93 14.31
C ILE A 337 -4.02 -21.43 15.73
N GLY A 338 -2.99 -21.04 16.48
CA GLY A 338 -3.14 -20.40 17.79
C GLY A 338 -3.96 -19.12 17.71
N LYS A 339 -3.70 -18.31 16.68
CA LYS A 339 -4.43 -17.06 16.39
C LYS A 339 -5.87 -17.30 15.94
N ALA A 340 -6.11 -18.32 15.13
CA ALA A 340 -7.46 -18.73 14.74
C ALA A 340 -8.35 -19.05 15.95
N LYS A 341 -7.79 -19.74 16.95
CA LYS A 341 -8.48 -20.00 18.23
C LYS A 341 -8.77 -18.70 18.99
N GLU A 342 -7.77 -17.83 19.13
CA GLU A 342 -7.90 -16.55 19.83
C GLU A 342 -8.96 -15.66 19.20
N LEU A 343 -9.04 -15.62 17.87
CA LEU A 343 -10.08 -14.88 17.14
C LEU A 343 -11.49 -15.39 17.48
N ILE A 344 -11.70 -16.71 17.49
CA ILE A 344 -12.99 -17.32 17.87
C ILE A 344 -13.33 -16.98 19.33
N GLU A 345 -12.36 -17.11 20.24
CA GLU A 345 -12.57 -16.76 21.66
C GLU A 345 -12.99 -15.30 21.83
N SER A 346 -12.27 -14.39 21.19
CA SER A 346 -12.56 -12.96 21.27
C SER A 346 -13.96 -12.67 20.74
N CYS A 347 -14.34 -13.22 19.58
CA CYS A 347 -15.69 -13.05 19.04
C CYS A 347 -16.77 -13.56 20.00
N CYS A 348 -16.65 -14.79 20.50
CA CYS A 348 -17.64 -15.37 21.42
C CYS A 348 -17.76 -14.56 22.72
N LYS A 349 -16.63 -14.13 23.31
CA LYS A 349 -16.62 -13.30 24.52
C LYS A 349 -17.30 -11.96 24.27
N THR A 350 -16.97 -11.29 23.16
CA THR A 350 -17.57 -10.00 22.79
C THR A 350 -19.08 -10.11 22.59
N ILE A 351 -19.57 -11.15 21.90
CA ILE A 351 -21.02 -11.37 21.73
C ILE A 351 -21.70 -11.56 23.09
N LEU A 352 -21.17 -12.44 23.95
CA LEU A 352 -21.75 -12.71 25.26
C LEU A 352 -21.74 -11.47 26.18
N GLU A 353 -20.66 -10.68 26.14
CA GLU A 353 -20.55 -9.41 26.88
C GLU A 353 -21.59 -8.39 26.42
N ASN A 354 -21.75 -8.23 25.10
CA ASN A 354 -22.73 -7.29 24.56
C ASN A 354 -24.18 -7.71 24.86
N GLU A 355 -24.46 -9.01 24.87
CA GLU A 355 -25.75 -9.60 25.30
C GLU A 355 -25.93 -9.60 26.84
N LYS A 356 -24.95 -9.11 27.61
CA LYS A 356 -24.95 -9.09 29.08
C LYS A 356 -25.08 -10.48 29.71
N ILE A 357 -24.54 -11.50 29.05
CA ILE A 357 -24.51 -12.88 29.55
C ILE A 357 -23.19 -13.10 30.30
N ALA A 358 -23.29 -13.52 31.55
CA ALA A 358 -22.11 -13.85 32.35
C ALA A 358 -21.41 -15.10 31.81
N TRP A 359 -20.10 -15.01 31.59
CA TRP A 359 -19.24 -16.12 31.21
C TRP A 359 -18.09 -16.30 32.20
N ASP A 360 -17.59 -17.52 32.34
CA ASP A 360 -16.47 -17.86 33.25
C ASP A 360 -15.17 -17.99 32.45
N LYS A 361 -14.09 -17.43 33.00
CA LYS A 361 -12.74 -17.48 32.42
C LYS A 361 -12.17 -18.90 32.29
N ASN A 362 -12.72 -19.86 33.03
CA ASN A 362 -12.32 -21.26 33.01
C ASN A 362 -13.08 -22.10 31.99
N TRP A 363 -14.01 -21.51 31.22
CA TRP A 363 -14.70 -22.27 30.17
C TRP A 363 -13.71 -22.70 29.09
N ASP A 364 -13.79 -23.97 28.71
CA ASP A 364 -13.14 -24.46 27.51
C ASP A 364 -13.81 -23.90 26.25
N MET A 365 -13.13 -24.06 25.10
CA MET A 365 -13.63 -23.60 23.81
C MET A 365 -14.99 -24.20 23.45
N GLY A 366 -15.20 -25.46 23.79
CA GLY A 366 -16.44 -26.16 23.49
C GLY A 366 -17.61 -25.53 24.24
N LYS A 367 -17.46 -25.25 25.53
CA LYS A 367 -18.47 -24.63 26.37
C LYS A 367 -18.75 -23.19 25.95
N LEU A 368 -17.71 -22.39 25.73
CA LEU A 368 -17.83 -21.00 25.30
C LEU A 368 -18.62 -20.87 23.99
N THR A 369 -18.19 -21.61 22.95
CA THR A 369 -18.88 -21.58 21.65
C THR A 369 -20.29 -22.15 21.75
N GLY A 370 -20.51 -23.19 22.55
CA GLY A 370 -21.83 -23.80 22.75
C GLY A 370 -22.86 -22.84 23.33
N GLU A 371 -22.47 -22.06 24.35
CA GLU A 371 -23.36 -21.05 24.95
C GLU A 371 -23.62 -19.89 23.98
N THR A 372 -22.60 -19.38 23.28
CA THR A 372 -22.80 -18.34 22.24
C THR A 372 -23.80 -18.79 21.18
N LEU A 373 -23.65 -20.00 20.63
CA LEU A 373 -24.55 -20.55 19.61
C LEU A 373 -26.00 -20.69 20.12
N LYS A 374 -26.17 -21.11 21.39
CA LYS A 374 -27.49 -21.22 22.04
C LYS A 374 -28.21 -19.88 22.09
N HIS A 375 -27.49 -18.82 22.47
CA HIS A 375 -28.07 -17.49 22.66
C HIS A 375 -28.41 -16.79 21.36
N LEU A 376 -27.66 -17.05 20.29
CA LEU A 376 -27.90 -16.47 18.98
C LEU A 376 -29.15 -17.03 18.26
N ASN A 377 -29.88 -17.99 18.84
CA ASN A 377 -31.13 -18.55 18.30
C ASN A 377 -31.02 -18.88 16.79
N LEU A 378 -29.96 -19.62 16.43
CA LEU A 378 -29.52 -19.84 15.04
C LEU A 378 -30.52 -20.62 14.17
N THR A 379 -31.53 -21.21 14.77
CA THR A 379 -32.70 -21.74 14.05
C THR A 379 -33.69 -20.61 13.79
N PRO A 380 -34.02 -20.33 12.52
CA PRO A 380 -35.07 -19.37 12.18
C PRO A 380 -36.35 -19.70 12.95
N LYS A 381 -36.96 -18.71 13.63
CA LYS A 381 -38.24 -18.88 14.37
C LYS A 381 -39.38 -19.49 13.52
N ALA A 382 -39.24 -19.47 12.19
CA ALA A 382 -40.19 -20.02 11.23
C ALA A 382 -40.08 -21.54 11.00
N ILE A 383 -39.00 -22.19 11.50
CA ILE A 383 -38.78 -23.64 11.35
C ILE A 383 -39.09 -24.32 12.68
N SER A 384 -40.06 -25.24 12.69
CA SER A 384 -40.40 -26.03 13.87
C SER A 384 -39.21 -26.89 14.33
N ASP A 385 -39.04 -27.07 15.64
CA ASP A 385 -38.03 -27.98 16.21
C ASP A 385 -38.20 -29.44 15.78
N THR A 386 -39.36 -29.80 15.23
CA THR A 386 -39.70 -31.13 14.71
C THR A 386 -39.43 -31.30 13.21
N ASP A 387 -38.92 -30.26 12.52
CA ASP A 387 -38.60 -30.31 11.10
C ASP A 387 -37.24 -31.00 10.87
N PRO A 388 -37.13 -31.99 9.96
CA PRO A 388 -35.84 -32.59 9.58
C PRO A 388 -34.77 -31.58 9.16
N VAL A 389 -35.16 -30.41 8.64
CA VAL A 389 -34.24 -29.31 8.31
C VAL A 389 -33.63 -28.70 9.58
N SER A 390 -34.37 -28.61 10.69
CA SER A 390 -33.87 -28.14 11.98
C SER A 390 -32.79 -29.08 12.53
N GLU A 391 -32.98 -30.40 12.40
CA GLU A 391 -31.96 -31.39 12.79
C GLU A 391 -30.68 -31.27 11.96
N ASN A 392 -30.81 -31.09 10.64
CA ASN A 392 -29.66 -30.90 9.75
C ASN A 392 -28.91 -29.60 10.03
N ILE A 393 -29.61 -28.49 10.32
CA ILE A 393 -28.97 -27.22 10.71
C ILE A 393 -28.23 -27.39 12.05
N LYS A 394 -28.87 -28.01 13.04
CA LYS A 394 -28.23 -28.33 14.34
C LYS A 394 -26.98 -29.20 14.16
N ALA A 395 -27.01 -30.17 13.24
CA ALA A 395 -25.85 -31.01 12.92
C ALA A 395 -24.71 -30.21 12.27
N VAL A 396 -25.00 -29.32 11.31
CA VAL A 396 -24.00 -28.44 10.68
C VAL A 396 -23.35 -27.51 11.72
N LEU A 397 -24.16 -26.91 12.60
CA LEU A 397 -23.66 -26.08 13.71
C LEU A 397 -22.83 -26.88 14.71
N GLY A 398 -23.26 -28.12 15.00
CA GLY A 398 -22.50 -29.07 15.81
C GLY A 398 -21.14 -29.41 15.22
N ASN A 399 -21.07 -29.59 13.90
CA ASN A 399 -19.81 -29.84 13.18
C ASN A 399 -18.88 -28.62 13.19
N LEU A 400 -19.43 -27.41 13.01
CA LEU A 400 -18.68 -26.15 13.16
C LEU A 400 -18.09 -25.99 14.56
N ARG A 401 -18.87 -26.27 15.61
CA ARG A 401 -18.38 -26.33 17.01
C ARG A 401 -17.33 -27.43 17.22
N GLY A 402 -17.48 -28.57 16.55
CA GLY A 402 -16.48 -29.63 16.55
C GLY A 402 -15.14 -29.16 16.01
N ILE A 403 -15.15 -28.42 14.89
CA ILE A 403 -13.94 -27.85 14.29
C ILE A 403 -13.23 -26.92 15.26
N THR A 404 -13.93 -25.97 15.90
CA THR A 404 -13.30 -25.03 16.84
C THR A 404 -12.68 -25.74 18.05
N THR A 405 -13.35 -26.77 18.57
CA THR A 405 -12.84 -27.62 19.66
C THR A 405 -11.57 -28.36 19.24
N LYS A 406 -11.56 -28.94 18.03
CA LYS A 406 -10.39 -29.67 17.52
C LYS A 406 -9.22 -28.76 17.17
N LEU A 407 -9.46 -27.52 16.72
CA LEU A 407 -8.39 -26.53 16.56
C LEU A 407 -7.73 -26.17 17.90
N ALA A 408 -8.51 -26.08 18.98
CA ALA A 408 -7.98 -25.86 20.32
C ALA A 408 -7.11 -27.02 20.81
N GLU A 409 -7.51 -28.27 20.53
CA GLU A 409 -6.71 -29.46 20.84
C GLU A 409 -5.40 -29.52 20.03
N ILE A 410 -5.42 -29.12 18.75
CA ILE A 410 -4.23 -29.06 17.88
C ILE A 410 -3.20 -28.04 18.42
N ARG A 411 -3.64 -26.94 19.02
CA ARG A 411 -2.72 -25.95 19.62
C ARG A 411 -1.91 -26.54 20.79
N ASN A 412 -2.47 -27.45 21.58
CA ASN A 412 -1.86 -27.86 22.85
C ASN A 412 -0.47 -28.53 22.70
N PRO A 413 -0.24 -29.49 21.78
CA PRO A 413 1.09 -30.05 21.55
C PRO A 413 1.97 -29.24 20.59
N TYR A 414 1.37 -28.35 19.78
CA TYR A 414 2.09 -27.61 18.74
C TYR A 414 2.38 -26.15 19.12
N GLY A 415 1.84 -25.59 20.20
CA GLY A 415 2.05 -24.19 20.59
C GLY A 415 3.52 -23.81 20.87
N SER A 416 3.81 -22.51 20.81
CA SER A 416 5.13 -21.90 21.04
C SER A 416 5.53 -21.79 22.52
N GLY A 417 4.69 -22.26 23.46
CA GLY A 417 4.85 -22.06 24.91
C GLY A 417 5.83 -22.99 25.64
N HIS A 418 6.34 -24.05 24.98
CA HIS A 418 7.28 -24.98 25.58
C HIS A 418 8.39 -25.36 24.58
N GLY A 419 9.64 -25.44 25.06
CA GLY A 419 10.78 -25.83 24.24
C GLY A 419 10.58 -27.21 23.61
N LYS A 420 10.92 -27.35 22.33
CA LYS A 420 10.69 -28.56 21.54
C LYS A 420 12.01 -29.25 21.22
N SER A 421 11.98 -30.58 21.05
CA SER A 421 13.17 -31.34 20.65
C SER A 421 13.55 -31.04 19.19
N ALA A 422 14.82 -31.30 18.84
CA ALA A 422 15.35 -31.08 17.48
C ALA A 422 14.64 -31.92 16.38
N SER A 423 13.84 -32.92 16.76
CA SER A 423 13.10 -33.82 15.85
C SER A 423 11.63 -33.42 15.66
N PHE A 424 11.20 -32.25 16.16
CA PHE A 424 9.81 -31.83 16.10
C PHE A 424 9.39 -31.43 14.68
N THR A 425 8.44 -32.15 14.09
CA THR A 425 7.79 -31.79 12.82
C THR A 425 6.56 -30.93 13.09
N GLY A 426 6.59 -29.68 12.67
CA GLY A 426 5.47 -28.73 12.80
C GLY A 426 4.34 -28.97 11.81
N LEU A 427 3.28 -28.17 11.94
CA LEU A 427 2.17 -28.18 11.00
C LEU A 427 2.53 -27.43 9.71
N GLU A 428 2.08 -27.95 8.57
CA GLU A 428 2.30 -27.31 7.27
C GLU A 428 1.28 -26.22 6.94
N THR A 429 1.62 -25.34 5.98
CA THR A 429 0.78 -24.23 5.47
C THR A 429 -0.66 -24.66 5.11
N ARG A 430 -0.86 -25.86 4.58
CA ARG A 430 -2.21 -26.36 4.26
C ARG A 430 -3.11 -26.50 5.50
N HIS A 431 -2.55 -26.88 6.64
CA HIS A 431 -3.30 -27.04 7.89
C HIS A 431 -3.62 -25.68 8.50
N ALA A 432 -2.69 -24.72 8.43
CA ALA A 432 -2.94 -23.34 8.84
C ALA A 432 -4.02 -22.68 7.98
N LYS A 433 -3.96 -22.83 6.65
CA LYS A 433 -4.99 -22.34 5.73
C LYS A 433 -6.38 -22.87 6.08
N LEU A 434 -6.50 -24.16 6.38
CA LEU A 434 -7.78 -24.76 6.78
C LEU A 434 -8.28 -24.21 8.11
N ALA A 435 -7.40 -24.09 9.11
CA ALA A 435 -7.77 -23.59 10.44
C ALA A 435 -8.23 -22.14 10.41
N VAL A 436 -7.44 -21.27 9.78
CA VAL A 436 -7.78 -19.86 9.55
C VAL A 436 -9.06 -19.74 8.72
N GLY A 437 -9.16 -20.62 7.73
CA GLY A 437 -10.37 -21.04 7.01
C GLY A 437 -11.64 -21.06 7.85
N CYS A 438 -11.70 -22.09 8.65
CA CYS A 438 -12.86 -22.36 9.47
C CYS A 438 -13.10 -21.26 10.50
N SER A 439 -12.05 -20.65 11.07
CA SER A 439 -12.24 -19.61 12.08
C SER A 439 -12.89 -18.34 11.53
N ILE A 440 -12.45 -17.87 10.35
CA ILE A 440 -13.03 -16.67 9.74
C ILE A 440 -14.48 -16.94 9.36
N THR A 441 -14.77 -18.05 8.66
CA THR A 441 -16.14 -18.40 8.29
C THR A 441 -17.06 -18.51 9.51
N PHE A 442 -16.58 -19.15 10.58
CA PHE A 442 -17.35 -19.29 11.82
C PHE A 442 -17.62 -17.93 12.47
N VAL A 443 -16.60 -17.10 12.61
CA VAL A 443 -16.73 -15.77 13.25
C VAL A 443 -17.62 -14.85 12.44
N THR A 444 -17.50 -14.82 11.10
CA THR A 444 -18.40 -14.06 10.23
C THR A 444 -19.85 -14.51 10.41
N PHE A 445 -20.10 -15.82 10.40
CA PHE A 445 -21.46 -16.35 10.60
C PHE A 445 -22.06 -15.96 11.96
N LEU A 446 -21.29 -16.06 13.05
CA LEU A 446 -21.76 -15.65 14.38
C LEU A 446 -22.08 -14.17 14.43
N TRP A 447 -21.18 -13.34 13.89
CA TRP A 447 -21.32 -11.89 13.94
C TRP A 447 -22.47 -11.39 13.06
N ASP A 448 -22.63 -11.93 11.86
CA ASP A 448 -23.77 -11.64 10.97
C ASP A 448 -25.10 -12.00 11.64
N THR A 449 -25.13 -13.12 12.35
CA THR A 449 -26.34 -13.55 13.06
C THR A 449 -26.64 -12.64 14.25
N TYR A 450 -25.59 -12.21 14.96
CA TYR A 450 -25.69 -11.24 16.05
C TYR A 450 -26.22 -9.88 15.58
N GLU A 451 -25.62 -9.27 14.56
CA GLU A 451 -26.05 -7.97 13.99
C GLU A 451 -27.45 -8.03 13.38
N GLY A 452 -27.76 -9.12 12.67
CA GLY A 452 -29.09 -9.36 12.11
C GLY A 452 -30.16 -9.54 13.19
N GLY A 453 -29.78 -9.99 14.39
CA GLY A 453 -30.64 -10.07 15.57
C GLY A 453 -30.92 -8.71 16.21
N MET A 454 -29.94 -7.79 16.23
CA MET A 454 -30.09 -6.43 16.77
C MET A 454 -31.03 -5.52 15.97
N SER A 455 -31.29 -5.86 14.70
CA SER A 455 -32.15 -5.10 13.78
C SER A 455 -33.65 -5.43 13.91
N LYS A 456 -34.05 -6.17 14.95
CA LYS A 456 -35.43 -6.49 15.32
C LYS A 456 -35.69 -6.05 16.75
#